data_AF-A0A832ET77-F1
#
_entry.id   AF-A0A832ET77-F1
#
_cell.length_a   1.000
_cell.length_b   1.000
_cell.length_c   1.000
_cell.angle_alpha   90.00
_cell.angle_beta   90.00
_cell.angle_gamma   90.00
#
_symmetry.space_group_name_H-M   'P 1'
#
loop_
_entity.id
_entity.type
_entity.pdbx_description
1 polymer ?
#
loop_
_entity_poly.entity_id
_entity_poly.type
_entity_poly.pdbx_seq_one_letter_code
_entity_poly.pdbx_strand_id
1 'polypeptide(L)' 'GHDVGTQYRSVIFYHDAEQEKAARAVTRRVAEAGTFRAPIVTAIEPAGQFWRAEEYHQQYFAKHGRPSCHWVRP' A
#
# COMPACT_ATOMS: atom_id res chain seq x y z
N GLY A 1 7.23 -6.36 7.91
CA GLY A 1 8.00 -7.39 7.19
C GLY A 1 9.42 -7.35 7.68
N HIS A 2 10.37 -7.81 6.88
CA HIS A 2 11.81 -7.68 7.18
C HIS A 2 12.37 -6.33 6.72
N ASP A 3 11.68 -5.66 5.79
CA ASP A 3 12.05 -4.34 5.29
C ASP A 3 11.61 -3.23 6.26
N VAL A 4 12.56 -2.37 6.64
CA VAL A 4 12.39 -1.32 7.66
C VAL A 4 12.81 0.04 7.11
N GLY A 5 11.96 1.05 7.33
CA GLY A 5 12.20 2.44 6.93
C GLY A 5 10.97 3.08 6.30
N THR A 6 10.99 4.41 6.15
CA THR A 6 9.85 5.21 5.67
C THR A 6 9.47 4.92 4.21
N GLN A 7 10.40 4.38 3.43
CA GLN A 7 10.18 3.91 2.06
C GLN A 7 9.25 2.69 1.98
N TYR A 8 9.02 2.00 3.10
CA TYR A 8 8.14 0.84 3.21
C TYR A 8 6.83 1.15 3.96
N ARG A 9 6.53 2.44 4.22
CA ARG A 9 5.31 2.83 4.93
C ARG A 9 4.06 2.51 4.11
N SER A 10 2.98 2.15 4.79
CA SER A 10 1.66 1.96 4.15
C SER A 10 1.01 3.31 3.89
N VAL A 11 0.62 3.56 2.64
CA VAL A 11 -0.03 4.80 2.22
C VAL A 11 -0.95 4.54 1.03
N ILE A 12 -2.08 5.25 0.97
CA ILE A 12 -2.94 5.39 -0.19
C ILE A 12 -2.83 6.84 -0.68
N PHE A 13 -2.39 7.02 -1.92
CA PHE A 13 -2.35 8.31 -2.59
C PHE A 13 -3.61 8.48 -3.45
N TYR A 14 -4.42 9.52 -3.19
CA TYR A 14 -5.66 9.77 -3.93
C TYR A 14 -5.51 10.91 -4.94
N HIS A 15 -6.15 10.78 -6.10
CA HIS A 15 -6.17 11.82 -7.15
C HIS A 15 -7.41 12.73 -7.09
N ASP A 16 -8.48 12.28 -6.43
CA ASP A 16 -9.74 13.01 -6.34
C ASP A 16 -10.48 12.70 -5.02
N ALA A 17 -11.56 13.44 -4.77
CA ALA A 17 -12.36 13.33 -3.55
C ALA A 17 -13.12 11.99 -3.44
N GLU A 18 -13.48 11.37 -4.56
CA GLU A 18 -14.18 10.08 -4.54
C GLU A 18 -13.22 8.96 -4.10
N GLN A 19 -11.97 8.98 -4.58
CA GLN A 19 -10.91 8.09 -4.13
C GLN A 19 -10.60 8.30 -2.65
N GLU A 20 -10.49 9.55 -2.20
CA GLU A 20 -10.26 9.85 -0.78
C GLU A 20 -11.38 9.28 0.10
N LYS A 21 -12.65 9.54 -0.28
CA LYS A 21 -13.83 9.06 0.43
C LYS A 21 -13.87 7.53 0.47
N ALA A 22 -13.60 6.86 -0.64
CA ALA A 22 -13.54 5.40 -0.72
C ALA A 22 -12.43 4.83 0.17
N ALA A 23 -11.22 5.41 0.12
CA ALA A 23 -10.08 5.00 0.95
C ALA A 23 -10.39 5.14 2.45
N ARG A 24 -11.01 6.25 2.86
CA ARG A 24 -11.42 6.46 4.26
C ARG A 24 -12.52 5.48 4.68
N ALA A 25 -13.48 5.21 3.81
CA ALA A 25 -14.57 4.28 4.08
C ALA A 25 -14.07 2.84 4.27
N VAL A 26 -13.20 2.35 3.39
CA VAL A 26 -12.66 0.99 3.50
C VAL A 26 -11.76 0.84 4.73
N THR A 27 -10.92 1.83 5.03
CA THR A 27 -10.06 1.82 6.22
C THR A 27 -10.88 1.73 7.51
N ARG A 28 -11.97 2.51 7.62
CA ARG A 28 -12.90 2.41 8.76
C ARG A 28 -13.55 1.03 8.84
N ARG A 29 -14.13 0.55 7.74
CA ARG A 29 -14.78 -0.76 7.68
C ARG A 29 -13.84 -1.89 8.10
N VAL A 30 -12.60 -1.87 7.65
CA VAL A 30 -11.58 -2.89 7.99
C VAL A 30 -11.16 -2.80 9.45
N ALA A 31 -11.00 -1.58 9.98
CA ALA A 31 -10.70 -1.38 11.39
C ALA A 31 -11.84 -1.88 12.30
N GLU A 32 -13.09 -1.57 11.95
CA GLU A 32 -14.29 -2.02 12.66
C GLU A 32 -14.50 -3.53 12.58
N ALA A 33 -14.17 -4.15 11.45
CA ALA A 33 -14.26 -5.60 11.28
C ALA A 33 -13.28 -6.39 12.16
N GLY A 34 -12.28 -5.74 12.75
CA GLY A 34 -11.30 -6.40 13.62
C GLY A 34 -10.44 -7.45 12.90
N THR A 35 -10.37 -7.41 11.56
CA THR A 35 -9.64 -8.39 10.74
C THR A 35 -8.15 -8.42 11.07
N PHE A 36 -7.60 -7.31 11.55
CA PHE A 36 -6.21 -7.17 11.94
C PHE A 36 -6.09 -7.00 13.46
N ARG A 37 -5.14 -7.73 14.07
CA ARG A 37 -4.84 -7.66 15.51
C ARG A 37 -4.30 -6.30 15.95
N ALA A 38 -3.72 -5.55 15.02
CA ALA A 38 -3.14 -4.23 15.26
C ALA A 38 -3.94 -3.16 14.51
N PRO A 39 -3.95 -1.91 14.99
CA PRO A 39 -4.61 -0.80 14.31
C PRO A 39 -4.11 -0.62 12.88
N ILE A 40 -5.00 -0.18 12.00
CA ILE A 40 -4.61 0.24 10.64
C ILE A 40 -3.92 1.59 10.73
N VAL A 41 -2.67 1.65 10.29
CA VAL A 41 -1.81 2.86 10.29
C VAL A 41 -1.61 3.44 8.88
N THR A 42 -2.35 2.95 7.89
CA THR A 42 -2.24 3.40 6.49
C THR A 42 -2.59 4.89 6.38
N ALA A 43 -1.64 5.69 5.88
CA ALA A 43 -1.87 7.10 5.60
C ALA A 43 -2.77 7.28 4.36
N ILE A 44 -3.56 8.35 4.33
CA ILE A 44 -4.39 8.74 3.18
C ILE A 44 -4.02 10.17 2.81
N GLU A 45 -3.28 10.32 1.71
CA GLU A 45 -2.61 11.57 1.32
C GLU A 45 -2.95 11.89 -0.15
N PRO A 46 -3.00 13.17 -0.56
CA PRO A 46 -3.16 13.52 -1.97
C PRO A 46 -1.97 13.03 -2.78
N ALA A 47 -2.22 12.53 -3.99
CA ALA A 47 -1.19 12.10 -4.91
C ALA A 47 -0.32 13.29 -5.34
N GLY A 48 0.98 13.18 -5.07
CA GLY A 48 1.98 14.15 -5.52
C GLY A 48 2.71 13.69 -6.79
N GLN A 49 3.89 14.28 -7.03
CA GLN A 49 4.78 13.84 -8.08
C GLN A 49 5.19 12.37 -7.87
N PHE A 50 4.98 11.54 -8.88
CA PHE A 50 5.47 10.16 -8.90
C PHE A 50 6.75 10.08 -9.71
N TRP A 51 7.83 9.64 -9.07
CA TRP A 51 9.11 9.40 -9.72
C TRP A 51 9.19 7.92 -10.12
N ARG A 52 9.13 7.65 -11.42
CA ARG A 52 9.25 6.28 -11.94
C ARG A 52 10.61 5.71 -11.54
N ALA A 53 10.61 4.55 -10.87
CA ALA A 53 11.82 3.81 -10.56
C ALA A 53 12.55 3.34 -11.83
N GLU A 54 13.85 3.09 -11.70
CA GLU A 54 14.74 2.62 -12.75
C GLU A 54 14.22 1.36 -13.45
N GLU A 55 14.62 1.16 -14.71
CA GLU A 55 14.05 0.09 -15.54
C GLU A 55 14.27 -1.32 -14.99
N TYR A 56 15.37 -1.55 -14.28
CA TYR A 56 15.63 -2.85 -13.65
C TYR A 56 14.68 -3.15 -12.48
N HIS A 57 14.02 -2.16 -11.89
CA HIS A 57 12.97 -2.35 -10.88
C HIS A 57 11.61 -2.68 -11.48
N GLN A 58 11.36 -2.32 -12.75
CA GLN A 58 10.08 -2.56 -13.39
C GLN A 58 9.87 -4.05 -13.64
N GLN A 59 8.69 -4.57 -13.28
CA GLN A 59 8.35 -6.00 -13.42
C GLN A 59 9.39 -6.97 -12.82
N TYR A 60 10.09 -6.54 -11.75
CA TYR A 60 11.21 -7.29 -11.16
C TYR A 60 10.91 -8.77 -10.90
N PHE A 61 9.78 -9.09 -10.28
CA PHE A 61 9.41 -10.48 -9.99
C PHE A 61 9.14 -11.31 -11.26
N ALA A 62 8.53 -10.73 -12.30
CA ALA A 62 8.30 -11.41 -13.57
C ALA A 62 9.63 -11.66 -14.32
N LYS A 63 10.58 -10.72 -14.23
CA LYS A 63 11.91 -10.83 -14.84
C LYS A 63 12.81 -11.86 -14.15
N HIS A 64 12.67 -12.05 -12.84
CA HIS A 64 13.62 -12.85 -12.03
C HIS A 64 13.03 -14.10 -11.36
N GLY A 65 11.71 -14.32 -11.42
CA GLY A 65 11.07 -15.51 -10.84
C GLY A 65 11.25 -15.65 -9.32
N ARG A 66 11.49 -14.54 -8.60
CA ARG A 66 11.77 -14.55 -7.16
C ARG A 66 10.49 -14.49 -6.33
N PRO A 67 10.46 -15.10 -5.12
CA PRO A 67 9.34 -14.96 -4.21
C PRO A 67 9.24 -13.53 -3.64
N SER A 68 8.03 -13.08 -3.37
CA SER A 68 7.71 -11.81 -2.72
C SER A 68 7.31 -12.03 -1.27
N CYS A 69 7.66 -11.09 -0.38
CA CYS A 69 7.12 -11.06 0.99
C CYS A 69 5.66 -10.56 1.05
N HIS A 70 5.01 -10.34 -0.09
CA HIS A 70 3.59 -10.00 -0.18
C HIS A 70 2.79 -11.18 -0.74
N TRP A 71 1.78 -11.61 0.01
CA TRP A 71 0.84 -12.68 -0.38
C TRP A 71 -0.58 -12.35 0.11
N VAL A 72 -1.57 -13.03 -0.48
CA VAL A 72 -2.98 -12.86 -0.09
C VAL A 72 -3.21 -13.55 1.25
N ARG A 73 -3.82 -12.82 2.21
CA ARG A 73 -4.30 -13.39 3.47
C ARG A 73 -5.77 -13.77 3.28
N PRO A 74 -6.13 -15.06 3.38
CA PRO A 74 -7.52 -15.50 3.30
C PRO A 74 -8.34 -15.02 4.50
#